data_AF-A8WYC0-F1
#
_entry.id   AF-A8WYC0-F1
#
_cell.length_a   1.000
_cell.length_b   1.000
_cell.length_c   1.000
_cell.angle_alpha   90.00
_cell.angle_beta   90.00
_cell.angle_gamma   90.00
#
_symmetry.space_group_name_H-M   'P 1'
#
loop_
_entity.id
_entity.type
_entity.pdbx_description
1 polymer ?
#
loop_
_entity_poly.entity_id
_entity_poly.type
_entity_poly.pdbx_seq_one_letter_code
_entity_poly.pdbx_strand_id
1 'polypeptide(L)'
;MILLWFFTVVAVFGLPIMGEELEEDAAFPPVPPTLAKVGGYVEIKLPQVAKYRRIIMNQDNPALNGPQIYRVCNGKNKKTCGFWENAQTKKKIPSGTTTYNKNKKALIIKKLKKSDFGIYTTGVHTTGLQIFRTVQESPASGK
;
A
#
# COMPACT_ATOMS: atom_id res chain seq x y z
N MET A 1 54.44 60.11 17.92
CA MET A 1 53.01 60.48 17.92
C MET A 1 52.30 59.45 17.07
N ILE A 2 51.18 58.88 17.55
CA ILE A 2 50.29 57.93 16.84
C ILE A 2 50.87 56.50 16.81
N LEU A 3 50.23 55.40 17.25
CA LEU A 3 48.87 55.12 17.68
C LEU A 3 48.89 53.82 18.52
N LEU A 4 48.40 53.85 19.75
CA LEU A 4 48.05 52.65 20.53
C LEU A 4 46.77 52.06 19.92
N TRP A 5 46.86 50.91 19.26
CA TRP A 5 45.69 50.14 18.82
C TRP A 5 45.36 49.10 19.89
N PHE A 6 44.19 49.30 20.50
CA PHE A 6 43.54 48.38 21.40
C PHE A 6 43.20 47.08 20.67
N PHE A 7 43.72 45.95 21.14
CA PHE A 7 43.21 44.63 20.76
C PHE A 7 41.86 44.41 21.46
N THR A 8 40.77 44.54 20.71
CA THR A 8 39.44 44.15 21.17
C THR A 8 39.30 42.64 21.03
N VAL A 9 39.24 41.94 22.16
CA VAL A 9 38.90 40.51 22.23
C VAL A 9 37.41 40.39 21.88
N VAL A 10 37.10 39.88 20.70
CA VAL A 10 35.73 39.54 20.32
C VAL A 10 35.38 38.20 20.98
N ALA A 11 34.49 38.25 21.96
CA ALA A 11 33.89 37.07 22.55
C ALA A 11 33.08 36.34 21.47
N VAL A 12 33.55 35.16 21.06
CA VAL A 12 32.77 34.23 20.23
C VAL A 12 31.70 33.63 21.15
N PHE A 13 30.52 34.23 21.15
CA PHE A 13 29.33 33.61 21.71
C PHE A 13 29.06 32.33 20.93
N GLY A 14 29.27 31.19 21.59
CA GLY A 14 28.83 29.89 21.10
C GLY A 14 27.33 29.94 20.89
N LEU A 15 26.91 29.98 19.63
CA LEU A 15 25.53 29.73 19.25
C LEU A 15 25.19 28.29 19.70
N PRO A 16 24.15 28.08 20.51
CA PRO A 16 23.63 26.74 20.67
C PRO A 16 23.24 26.24 19.29
N ILE A 17 23.78 25.07 18.92
CA ILE A 17 23.32 24.26 17.80
C ILE A 17 21.84 24.01 18.10
N MET A 18 20.97 24.86 17.54
CA MET A 18 19.54 24.61 17.53
C MET A 18 19.40 23.28 16.82
N GLY A 19 18.86 22.31 17.56
CA GLY A 19 18.55 21.00 17.05
C GLY A 19 17.86 21.18 15.71
N GLU A 20 18.36 20.43 14.74
CA GLU A 20 17.66 20.10 13.52
C GLU A 20 16.32 19.49 13.98
N GLU A 21 15.30 20.34 14.13
CA GLU A 21 13.92 19.91 14.19
C GLU A 21 13.73 19.18 12.88
N LEU A 22 13.77 17.84 12.98
CA LEU A 22 13.39 16.92 11.93
C LEU A 22 12.09 17.48 11.35
N GLU A 23 12.21 18.10 10.19
CA GLU A 23 11.10 18.50 9.36
C GLU A 23 10.22 17.26 9.29
N GLU A 24 9.06 17.32 9.95
CA GLU A 24 8.07 16.25 9.90
C GLU A 24 7.56 16.22 8.46
N ASP A 25 8.34 15.51 7.63
CA ASP A 25 8.19 15.35 6.21
C ASP A 25 6.74 15.06 5.87
N ALA A 26 6.08 16.07 5.31
CA ALA A 26 4.74 16.09 4.76
C ALA A 26 4.05 14.72 4.71
N ALA A 27 3.33 14.36 5.79
CA ALA A 27 2.51 13.17 5.80
C ALA A 27 1.46 13.27 4.68
N PHE A 28 1.64 12.49 3.61
CA PHE A 28 0.63 12.34 2.57
C PHE A 28 -0.72 12.04 3.26
N PRO A 29 -1.81 12.74 2.91
CA PRO A 29 -3.10 12.52 3.56
C PRO A 29 -3.46 11.03 3.45
N PRO A 30 -3.95 10.40 4.53
CA PRO A 30 -4.27 8.98 4.52
C PRO A 30 -5.32 8.71 3.44
N VAL A 31 -5.01 7.83 2.48
CA VAL A 31 -5.95 7.45 1.43
C VAL A 31 -7.13 6.73 2.08
N PRO A 32 -8.38 7.22 1.92
CA PRO A 32 -9.52 6.59 2.57
C PRO A 32 -9.76 5.17 2.05
N PRO A 33 -10.23 4.25 2.90
CA PRO A 33 -10.54 2.89 2.48
C PRO A 33 -11.70 2.86 1.49
N THR A 34 -11.63 1.94 0.54
CA THR A 34 -12.75 1.64 -0.37
C THR A 34 -13.72 0.70 0.34
N LEU A 35 -14.94 1.15 0.57
CA LEU A 35 -16.00 0.34 1.18
C LEU A 35 -16.69 -0.52 0.12
N ALA A 36 -16.88 -1.81 0.40
CA ALA A 36 -17.59 -2.72 -0.49
C ALA A 36 -18.36 -3.81 0.27
N LYS A 37 -19.40 -4.38 -0.35
CA LYS A 37 -20.20 -5.47 0.23
C LYS A 37 -19.75 -6.83 -0.30
N VAL A 38 -19.91 -7.89 0.52
CA VAL A 38 -19.80 -9.28 0.04
C VAL A 38 -20.75 -9.49 -1.15
N GLY A 39 -20.28 -10.21 -2.17
CA GLY A 39 -20.99 -10.39 -3.44
C GLY A 39 -20.91 -9.18 -4.38
N GLY A 40 -20.40 -8.04 -3.92
CA GLY A 40 -20.35 -6.79 -4.67
C GLY A 40 -19.20 -6.69 -5.68
N TYR A 41 -18.91 -5.45 -6.04
CA TYR A 41 -17.89 -5.04 -7.00
C TYR A 41 -16.95 -4.02 -6.35
N VAL A 42 -15.64 -4.12 -6.63
CA VAL A 42 -14.68 -3.08 -6.28
C VAL A 42 -13.72 -2.81 -7.43
N GLU A 43 -13.35 -1.54 -7.58
CA GLU A 43 -12.33 -1.06 -8.50
C GLU A 43 -11.19 -0.41 -7.71
N ILE A 44 -10.05 -1.09 -7.64
CA ILE A 44 -8.90 -0.68 -6.83
C ILE A 44 -7.89 -0.01 -7.77
N LYS A 45 -7.73 1.31 -7.68
CA LYS A 45 -6.81 2.08 -8.52
C LYS A 45 -5.35 1.73 -8.18
N LEU A 46 -4.71 0.97 -9.07
CA LEU A 46 -3.32 0.50 -8.95
C LEU A 46 -2.67 0.48 -10.35
N PRO A 47 -1.38 0.86 -10.47
CA PRO A 47 -0.68 0.83 -11.75
C PRO A 47 -0.49 -0.61 -12.24
N GLN A 48 -0.19 -0.75 -13.53
CA GLN A 48 0.00 -2.07 -14.13
C GLN A 48 1.31 -2.68 -13.65
N VAL A 49 1.23 -3.83 -12.99
CA VAL A 49 2.40 -4.62 -12.59
C VAL A 49 2.15 -6.09 -12.87
N ALA A 50 3.21 -6.90 -12.92
CA ALA A 50 3.08 -8.33 -13.20
C ALA A 50 2.41 -9.10 -12.04
N LYS A 51 2.58 -8.62 -10.81
CA LYS A 51 2.10 -9.27 -9.59
C LYS A 51 1.54 -8.20 -8.64
N TYR A 52 0.35 -8.45 -8.11
CA TYR A 52 -0.19 -7.71 -6.98
C TYR A 52 -0.03 -8.54 -5.71
N ARG A 53 0.04 -7.85 -4.57
CA ARG A 53 0.02 -8.46 -3.25
C ARG A 53 -1.17 -7.93 -2.48
N ARG A 54 -1.65 -8.74 -1.55
CA ARG A 54 -2.55 -8.28 -0.51
C ARG A 54 -2.23 -8.91 0.81
N ILE A 55 -2.64 -8.25 1.89
CA ILE A 55 -2.60 -8.79 3.23
C ILE A 55 -4.03 -8.82 3.74
N ILE A 56 -4.48 -10.03 4.06
CA ILE A 56 -5.80 -10.28 4.64
C ILE A 56 -5.58 -10.61 6.12
N MET A 57 -6.33 -9.98 7.02
CA MET A 57 -6.26 -10.22 8.45
C MET A 57 -7.67 -10.41 9.02
N ASN A 58 -7.73 -10.97 10.23
CA ASN A 58 -8.95 -11.06 11.03
C ASN A 58 -10.12 -11.79 10.35
N GLN A 59 -9.82 -12.77 9.49
CA GLN A 59 -10.82 -13.69 8.96
C GLN A 59 -11.05 -14.83 9.94
N ASP A 60 -12.31 -15.24 10.12
CA ASP A 60 -12.72 -16.38 10.95
C ASP A 60 -12.00 -17.66 10.54
N ASN A 61 -11.78 -17.84 9.24
CA ASN A 61 -10.98 -18.93 8.71
C ASN A 61 -9.50 -18.49 8.63
N PRO A 62 -8.61 -19.00 9.51
CA PRO A 62 -7.21 -18.59 9.55
C PRO A 62 -6.44 -18.95 8.27
N ALA A 63 -6.89 -19.92 7.49
CA ALA A 63 -6.27 -20.27 6.21
C ALA A 63 -6.39 -19.16 5.16
N LEU A 64 -7.30 -18.19 5.36
CA LEU A 64 -7.48 -17.02 4.50
C LEU A 64 -6.58 -15.85 4.90
N ASN A 65 -6.01 -15.87 6.10
CA ASN A 65 -5.18 -14.79 6.62
C ASN A 65 -3.76 -14.82 6.03
N GLY A 66 -3.09 -13.67 6.10
CA GLY A 66 -1.70 -13.50 5.73
C GLY A 66 -1.46 -12.98 4.30
N PRO A 67 -0.19 -12.99 3.86
CA PRO A 67 0.21 -12.43 2.58
C PRO A 67 -0.24 -13.32 1.42
N GLN A 68 -0.84 -12.70 0.41
CA GLN A 68 -1.30 -13.37 -0.79
C GLN A 68 -0.77 -12.67 -2.04
N ILE A 69 -0.65 -13.42 -3.13
CA ILE A 69 -0.13 -12.96 -4.42
C ILE A 69 -1.18 -13.22 -5.50
N TYR A 70 -1.36 -12.24 -6.38
CA TYR A 70 -2.11 -12.39 -7.61
C TYR A 70 -1.20 -12.09 -8.80
N ARG A 71 -1.24 -12.96 -9.82
CA ARG A 71 -0.46 -12.79 -11.05
C ARG A 71 -1.39 -12.36 -12.18
N VAL A 72 -1.06 -11.25 -12.83
CA VAL A 72 -1.81 -10.78 -13.99
C VAL A 72 -1.60 -11.75 -15.15
N CYS A 73 -2.70 -12.17 -15.78
CA CYS A 73 -2.65 -13.07 -16.92
C CYS A 73 -2.04 -12.41 -18.16
N ASN A 74 -1.20 -13.17 -18.86
CA ASN A 74 -0.63 -12.85 -20.16
C ASN A 74 -0.56 -14.12 -21.02
N GLY A 75 -0.07 -13.99 -22.26
CA GLY A 75 0.03 -15.11 -23.20
C GLY A 75 0.92 -16.27 -22.72
N LYS A 76 1.89 -16.00 -21.83
CA LYS A 76 2.91 -16.96 -21.38
C LYS A 76 2.55 -17.68 -20.07
N ASN A 77 1.68 -17.11 -19.22
CA ASN A 77 1.43 -17.62 -17.86
C ASN A 77 -0.01 -18.11 -17.61
N LYS A 78 -0.73 -18.52 -18.66
CA LYS A 78 -2.16 -18.89 -18.61
C LYS A 78 -2.55 -19.88 -17.50
N LYS A 79 -1.65 -20.80 -17.12
CA LYS A 79 -1.91 -21.82 -16.07
C LYS A 79 -1.68 -21.31 -14.64
N THR A 80 -0.98 -20.19 -14.47
CA THR A 80 -0.47 -19.71 -13.17
C THR A 80 -0.90 -18.27 -12.86
N CYS A 81 -1.98 -17.80 -13.46
CA CYS A 81 -2.47 -16.42 -13.34
C CYS A 81 -3.97 -16.36 -13.05
N GLY A 82 -4.48 -15.18 -12.68
CA GLY A 82 -5.92 -14.95 -12.57
C GLY A 82 -6.58 -15.44 -11.27
N PHE A 83 -5.78 -15.88 -10.29
CA PHE A 83 -6.25 -16.29 -8.97
C PHE A 83 -5.29 -15.80 -7.88
N TRP A 84 -5.81 -15.69 -6.66
CA TRP A 84 -5.03 -15.40 -5.47
C TRP A 84 -4.44 -16.69 -4.90
N GLU A 85 -3.16 -16.65 -4.52
CA GLU A 85 -2.45 -17.72 -3.84
C GLU A 85 -1.85 -17.22 -2.53
N ASN A 86 -1.82 -18.08 -1.50
CA ASN A 86 -1.05 -17.81 -0.31
C ASN A 86 0.44 -17.70 -0.67
N ALA A 87 1.12 -16.64 -0.23
CA ALA A 87 2.49 -16.36 -0.64
C ALA A 87 3.49 -17.43 -0.18
N GLN A 88 3.21 -18.12 0.93
CA GLN A 88 4.05 -19.16 1.50
C GLN A 88 3.65 -20.54 0.97
N THR A 89 2.39 -20.95 1.15
CA THR A 89 1.94 -22.32 0.86
C THR A 89 1.56 -22.55 -0.61
N LYS A 90 1.47 -21.49 -1.42
CA LYS A 90 1.03 -21.52 -2.84
C LYS A 90 -0.37 -22.09 -3.07
N LYS A 91 -1.14 -22.36 -2.00
CA LYS A 91 -2.51 -22.82 -2.10
C LYS A 91 -3.39 -21.69 -2.63
N LYS A 92 -4.31 -22.03 -3.55
CA LYS A 92 -5.29 -21.09 -4.08
C LYS A 92 -6.24 -20.64 -2.97
N ILE A 93 -6.48 -19.34 -2.91
CA ILE A 93 -7.41 -18.73 -1.96
C ILE A 93 -8.73 -18.46 -2.68
N PRO A 94 -9.86 -18.97 -2.17
CA PRO A 94 -11.17 -18.60 -2.68
C PRO A 94 -11.30 -17.08 -2.66
N SER A 95 -11.65 -16.48 -3.79
CA SER A 95 -11.77 -15.02 -3.97
C SER A 95 -12.83 -14.72 -5.01
N GLY A 96 -13.25 -13.46 -5.10
CA GLY A 96 -14.02 -12.94 -6.21
C GLY A 96 -13.22 -12.99 -7.51
N THR A 97 -13.92 -12.92 -8.64
CA THR A 97 -13.28 -12.90 -9.96
C THR A 97 -12.44 -11.63 -10.09
N THR A 98 -11.12 -11.80 -10.03
CA THR A 98 -10.15 -10.70 -10.04
C THR A 98 -9.54 -10.58 -11.43
N THR A 99 -9.52 -9.37 -12.00
CA THR A 99 -8.83 -9.07 -13.26
C THR A 99 -8.18 -7.68 -13.20
N TYR A 100 -7.09 -7.49 -13.95
CA TYR A 100 -6.53 -6.15 -14.12
C TYR A 100 -7.08 -5.53 -15.41
N ASN A 101 -7.64 -4.33 -15.29
CA ASN A 101 -8.10 -3.53 -16.43
C ASN A 101 -7.05 -2.44 -16.75
N LYS A 102 -6.40 -2.59 -17.90
CA LYS A 102 -5.34 -1.68 -18.35
C LYS A 102 -5.84 -0.26 -18.63
N ASN A 103 -7.02 -0.13 -19.23
CA ASN A 103 -7.61 1.16 -19.59
C ASN A 103 -7.99 1.96 -18.34
N LYS A 104 -8.55 1.28 -17.33
CA LYS A 104 -8.95 1.90 -16.07
C LYS A 104 -7.81 2.08 -15.07
N LYS A 105 -6.63 1.51 -15.36
CA LYS A 105 -5.49 1.37 -14.44
C LYS A 105 -5.94 0.89 -13.06
N ALA A 106 -6.66 -0.24 -13.04
CA ALA A 106 -7.31 -0.74 -11.84
C ALA A 106 -7.38 -2.26 -11.76
N LEU A 107 -7.25 -2.79 -10.54
CA LEU A 107 -7.58 -4.15 -10.20
C LEU A 107 -9.09 -4.21 -9.90
N ILE A 108 -9.82 -5.02 -10.65
CA ILE A 108 -11.26 -5.18 -10.53
C ILE A 108 -11.53 -6.52 -9.86
N ILE A 109 -12.38 -6.52 -8.83
CA ILE A 109 -12.85 -7.75 -8.20
C ILE A 109 -14.38 -7.75 -8.25
N LYS A 110 -14.95 -8.79 -8.86
CA LYS A 110 -16.40 -9.04 -8.96
C LYS A 110 -16.78 -10.18 -8.03
N LYS A 111 -18.01 -10.14 -7.49
CA LYS A 111 -18.53 -11.16 -6.57
C LYS A 111 -17.58 -11.35 -5.38
N LEU A 112 -17.29 -10.23 -4.71
CA LEU A 112 -16.38 -10.16 -3.56
C LEU A 112 -16.69 -11.25 -2.52
N LYS A 113 -15.64 -11.87 -1.98
CA LYS A 113 -15.70 -12.79 -0.84
C LYS A 113 -15.10 -12.12 0.39
N LYS A 114 -15.32 -12.71 1.57
CA LYS A 114 -14.71 -12.23 2.83
C LYS A 114 -13.18 -12.12 2.74
N SER A 115 -12.55 -13.06 2.02
CA SER A 115 -11.11 -13.07 1.70
C SER A 115 -10.63 -11.97 0.75
N ASP A 116 -11.50 -11.07 0.27
CA ASP A 116 -11.14 -9.93 -0.58
C ASP A 116 -11.08 -8.60 0.18
N PHE A 117 -11.38 -8.59 1.48
CA PHE A 117 -11.23 -7.39 2.32
C PHE A 117 -9.85 -7.37 2.97
N GLY A 118 -9.05 -6.34 2.66
CA GLY A 118 -7.69 -6.21 3.14
C GLY A 118 -6.92 -5.09 2.46
N ILE A 119 -5.59 -5.12 2.63
CA ILE A 119 -4.69 -4.09 2.10
C ILE A 119 -4.04 -4.63 0.82
N TYR A 120 -4.17 -3.89 -0.27
CA TYR A 120 -3.64 -4.21 -1.60
C TYR A 120 -2.43 -3.35 -1.92
N THR A 121 -1.43 -3.95 -2.57
CA THR A 121 -0.21 -3.26 -2.98
C THR A 121 0.36 -3.87 -4.26
N THR A 122 1.14 -3.08 -5.00
CA THR A 122 1.97 -3.57 -6.11
C THR A 122 3.23 -4.32 -5.63
N GLY A 123 3.54 -4.25 -4.33
CA GLY A 123 4.83 -4.66 -3.78
C GLY A 123 5.94 -3.67 -4.14
N VAL A 124 7.13 -3.84 -3.56
CA VAL A 124 8.31 -3.01 -3.84
C VAL A 124 8.63 -3.06 -5.33
N HIS A 125 8.50 -1.91 -6.00
CA HIS A 125 9.08 -1.68 -7.32
C HIS A 125 10.40 -0.92 -7.17
N THR A 126 11.29 -1.09 -8.15
CA THR A 126 12.62 -0.46 -8.26
C THR A 126 12.61 1.08 -8.23
N THR A 127 11.43 1.70 -8.28
CA THR A 127 11.18 3.15 -8.20
C THR A 127 10.85 3.65 -6.78
N GLY A 128 10.97 2.81 -5.75
CA GLY A 128 10.80 3.19 -4.34
C GLY A 128 9.35 3.39 -3.87
N LEU A 129 8.42 3.77 -4.74
CA LEU A 129 7.04 4.06 -4.35
C LEU A 129 6.17 2.79 -4.28
N GLN A 130 5.73 2.41 -3.08
CA GLN A 130 4.69 1.38 -2.88
C GLN A 130 3.32 2.05 -2.72
N ILE A 131 2.36 1.69 -3.60
CA ILE A 131 0.99 2.19 -3.50
C ILE A 131 0.16 1.21 -2.70
N PHE A 132 -0.45 1.68 -1.61
CA PHE A 132 -1.36 0.91 -0.78
C PHE A 132 -2.81 1.35 -1.01
N ARG A 133 -3.73 0.37 -1.04
CA ARG A 133 -5.18 0.60 -1.11
C ARG A 133 -5.88 -0.36 -0.17
N THR A 134 -6.73 0.16 0.70
CA THR A 134 -7.49 -0.66 1.65
C THR A 134 -8.90 -0.89 1.13
N VAL A 135 -9.35 -2.14 1.15
CA VAL A 135 -10.75 -2.51 0.88
C VAL A 135 -11.35 -3.04 2.16
N GLN A 136 -12.41 -2.40 2.64
CA GLN A 136 -13.11 -2.79 3.87
C GLN A 136 -14.54 -3.20 3.56
N GLU A 137 -15.06 -4.12 4.37
CA GLU A 137 -16.47 -4.49 4.28
C GLU A 137 -17.33 -3.30 4.72
N SER A 138 -18.30 -2.92 3.89
CA SER A 138 -19.27 -1.91 4.28
C SER A 138 -20.02 -2.37 5.53
N PRO A 139 -20.22 -1.50 6.53
CA PRO A 139 -21.01 -1.87 7.70
C PRO A 139 -22.39 -2.35 7.25
N ALA A 140 -22.91 -3.37 7.94
CA ALA A 140 -24.29 -3.79 7.73
C ALA A 140 -25.18 -2.57 7.98
N SER A 141 -26.01 -2.20 7.00
CA SER A 141 -27.07 -1.24 7.24
C SER A 141 -28.01 -1.87 8.25
N GLY A 142 -27.95 -1.43 9.51
CA GLY A 142 -28.87 -1.85 10.55
C GLY A 142 -30.29 -1.64 10.06
N LYS A 143 -31.12 -2.68 10.22
CA LYS A 143 -32.57 -2.54 10.23
C LYS A 143 -33.00 -2.29 11.66
#